data_AF-A0A485CX55-F1
#
_entry.id   AF-A0A485CX55-F1
#
_cell.length_a   1.000
_cell.length_b   1.000
_cell.length_c   1.000
_cell.angle_alpha   90.00
_cell.angle_beta   90.00
_cell.angle_gamma   90.00
#
_symmetry.space_group_name_H-M   'P 1'
#
loop_
_entity.id
_entity.type
_entity.pdbx_description
1 polymer ?
#
loop_
_entity_poly.entity_id
_entity_poly.type
_entity_poly.pdbx_seq_one_letter_code
_entity_poly.pdbx_strand_id
1 'polypeptide(L)'
;MRHGLLFLLAAAFSVCAKDPLLPVVPAPRVKPVVSHLAPPEALRPCCAFGYDLHVRAIGVPIPVYQIGNVLTLDTLGKHRYNDSALGAVKNLVGLSEEENGLIYTRRGGFIDIAHVRDTADNTFYLFSRIYPHLGQAGRIFYSEELGIRRIQLNAFMPPAALSRRYEIAAWLAGRLAYELAQWHEIAQWNGFQSVPGFSEEISAFSPEDLYSNLLGARLAISVILHGHAGSVDDYNQAMEAALKKVLVKLMVAPRSETESMFRKLDGDWWNSQRRVPDKFLVLKRNYDMSDDRLPTPVPFERTTPWRLTLPQTVGGFSLPALGQLQIHPGQDMQMLPVPETFYTPGQFQGLADRAERADQTQLERIEK
;
A
#
# COMPACT_ATOMS: atom_id res chain seq x y z
N MET A 1 34.35 -49.78 -7.86
CA MET A 1 33.41 -49.27 -8.87
C MET A 1 32.31 -48.49 -8.17
N ARG A 2 32.29 -47.18 -8.43
CA ARG A 2 31.27 -46.14 -8.19
C ARG A 2 30.12 -46.38 -7.18
N HIS A 3 30.19 -45.64 -6.07
CA HIS A 3 29.03 -45.11 -5.37
C HIS A 3 28.35 -44.02 -6.23
N GLY A 4 27.04 -44.16 -6.47
CA GLY A 4 26.22 -43.19 -7.19
C GLY A 4 25.19 -42.54 -6.26
N LEU A 5 25.41 -41.27 -5.96
CA LEU A 5 24.52 -40.36 -5.22
C LEU A 5 23.13 -40.31 -5.89
N LEU A 6 22.06 -40.60 -5.15
CA LEU A 6 20.70 -40.22 -5.55
C LEU A 6 20.54 -38.70 -5.32
N PHE A 7 20.45 -37.94 -6.40
CA PHE A 7 19.96 -36.56 -6.35
C PHE A 7 18.45 -36.56 -6.14
N LEU A 8 18.01 -36.10 -4.96
CA LEU A 8 16.63 -35.71 -4.71
C LEU A 8 16.36 -34.40 -5.45
N LEU A 9 15.66 -34.50 -6.59
CA LEU A 9 15.02 -33.37 -7.24
C LEU A 9 13.90 -32.86 -6.32
N ALA A 10 14.17 -31.76 -5.61
CA ALA A 10 13.13 -30.98 -4.96
C ALA A 10 12.27 -30.33 -6.06
N ALA A 11 11.13 -30.94 -6.36
CA ALA A 11 10.10 -30.31 -7.16
C ALA A 11 9.58 -29.08 -6.40
N ALA A 12 9.93 -27.88 -6.87
CA ALA A 12 9.30 -26.65 -6.43
C ALA A 12 7.85 -26.66 -6.88
N PHE A 13 6.94 -27.13 -6.00
CA PHE A 13 5.52 -26.91 -6.18
C PHE A 13 5.27 -25.41 -6.04
N SER A 14 5.01 -24.72 -7.16
CA SER A 14 4.31 -23.44 -7.14
C SER A 14 2.91 -23.67 -6.59
N VAL A 15 2.79 -23.62 -5.27
CA VAL A 15 1.51 -23.55 -4.59
C VAL A 15 0.98 -22.15 -4.84
N CYS A 16 0.25 -21.98 -5.94
CA CYS A 16 -0.88 -21.03 -5.92
C CYS A 16 -1.82 -21.57 -4.84
N ALA A 17 -1.59 -21.17 -3.59
CA ALA A 17 -2.59 -21.31 -2.55
C ALA A 17 -3.85 -20.67 -3.14
N LYS A 18 -4.94 -21.44 -3.22
CA LYS A 18 -6.24 -20.91 -3.62
C LYS A 18 -6.59 -19.83 -2.59
N ASP A 19 -6.23 -18.57 -2.85
CA ASP A 19 -6.59 -17.42 -2.00
C ASP A 19 -8.11 -17.26 -2.07
N PRO A 20 -8.88 -17.61 -1.03
CA PRO A 20 -10.34 -17.53 -1.12
C PRO A 20 -10.88 -16.09 -1.02
N LEU A 21 -10.07 -15.14 -0.55
CA LEU A 21 -10.44 -13.73 -0.44
C LEU A 21 -10.39 -13.09 -1.82
N LEU A 22 -9.25 -13.25 -2.50
CA LEU A 22 -8.99 -12.72 -3.83
C LEU A 22 -8.46 -13.84 -4.75
N PRO A 23 -9.34 -14.78 -5.15
CA PRO A 23 -8.94 -15.88 -6.00
C PRO A 23 -8.49 -15.33 -7.35
N VAL A 24 -7.35 -15.83 -7.79
CA VAL A 24 -6.76 -15.46 -9.07
C VAL A 24 -7.48 -16.29 -10.12
N VAL A 25 -8.49 -15.69 -10.75
CA VAL A 25 -9.16 -16.31 -11.89
C VAL A 25 -8.30 -16.02 -13.11
N PRO A 26 -7.80 -17.03 -13.84
CA PRO A 26 -7.09 -16.80 -15.10
C PRO A 26 -8.00 -15.98 -16.02
N ALA A 27 -7.51 -14.86 -16.56
CA ALA A 27 -8.27 -14.09 -17.53
C ALA A 27 -8.53 -14.97 -18.76
N PRO A 28 -9.77 -15.45 -19.01
CA PRO A 28 -10.02 -16.38 -20.11
C PRO A 28 -9.91 -15.69 -21.47
N ARG A 29 -9.99 -14.35 -21.49
CA ARG A 29 -9.85 -13.49 -22.66
C ARG A 29 -9.13 -12.21 -22.27
N VAL A 30 -8.22 -11.76 -23.13
CA VAL A 30 -7.63 -10.43 -23.03
C VAL A 30 -8.71 -9.38 -23.27
N LYS A 31 -8.70 -8.33 -22.46
CA LYS A 31 -9.59 -7.18 -22.58
C LYS A 31 -8.78 -5.95 -22.99
N PRO A 32 -9.42 -4.92 -23.58
CA PRO A 32 -8.77 -3.65 -23.86
C PRO A 32 -8.14 -3.06 -22.59
N VAL A 33 -7.07 -2.30 -22.78
CA VAL A 33 -6.37 -1.57 -21.72
C VAL A 33 -6.39 -0.09 -22.09
N VAL A 34 -6.70 0.76 -21.11
CA VAL A 34 -6.67 2.22 -21.28
C VAL A 34 -5.29 2.68 -21.77
N SER A 35 -5.24 3.56 -22.78
CA SER A 35 -3.97 3.99 -23.42
C SER A 35 -3.37 5.26 -22.84
N HIS A 36 -4.20 6.15 -22.28
CA HIS A 36 -3.79 7.43 -21.72
C HIS A 36 -4.30 7.53 -20.29
N LEU A 37 -3.40 7.29 -19.33
CA LEU A 37 -3.69 7.45 -17.92
C LEU A 37 -2.59 8.31 -17.29
N ALA A 38 -2.96 9.39 -16.61
CA ALA A 38 -2.02 10.20 -15.88
C ALA A 38 -1.49 9.41 -14.67
N PRO A 39 -0.19 9.50 -14.33
CA PRO A 39 0.33 8.88 -13.11
C PRO A 39 -0.42 9.41 -11.88
N PRO A 40 -0.73 8.54 -10.90
CA PRO A 40 -1.31 8.98 -9.64
C PRO A 40 -0.20 9.57 -8.75
N GLU A 41 0.14 10.84 -8.99
CA GLU A 41 1.27 11.50 -8.36
C GLU A 41 0.94 12.21 -7.04
N ALA A 42 -0.32 12.57 -6.83
CA ALA A 42 -0.77 13.07 -5.54
C ALA A 42 -1.42 11.91 -4.77
N LEU A 43 -1.06 11.80 -3.49
CA LEU A 43 -1.60 10.81 -2.58
C LEU A 43 -2.88 11.36 -1.95
N ARG A 44 -3.79 10.45 -1.60
CA ARG A 44 -4.95 10.83 -0.79
C ARG A 44 -4.46 11.23 0.60
N PRO A 45 -5.08 12.23 1.26
CA PRO A 45 -4.72 12.56 2.63
C PRO A 45 -4.84 11.31 3.51
N CYS A 46 -3.70 10.79 3.98
CA CYS A 46 -3.65 9.63 4.87
C CYS A 46 -4.17 10.03 6.25
N CYS A 47 -4.91 9.12 6.89
CA CYS A 47 -5.41 9.37 8.23
C CYS A 47 -4.37 8.90 9.23
N ALA A 48 -3.91 9.78 10.13
CA ALA A 48 -3.10 9.33 11.25
C ALA A 48 -3.86 8.24 12.04
N PHE A 49 -3.15 7.18 12.44
CA PHE A 49 -3.77 6.09 13.19
C PHE A 49 -4.27 6.58 14.55
N GLY A 50 -5.57 6.36 14.81
CA GLY A 50 -6.23 6.73 16.05
C GLY A 50 -7.67 7.19 15.78
N TYR A 51 -8.35 7.67 16.83
CA TYR A 51 -9.75 8.07 16.76
C TYR A 51 -9.96 9.40 17.46
N ASP A 52 -10.87 10.22 16.91
CA ASP A 52 -11.23 11.52 17.49
C ASP A 52 -10.00 12.45 17.64
N LEU A 53 -9.21 12.51 16.57
CA LEU A 53 -7.90 13.13 16.61
C LEU A 53 -8.01 14.65 16.67
N HIS A 54 -7.34 15.23 17.65
CA HIS A 54 -7.25 16.66 17.83
C HIS A 54 -6.06 17.23 17.05
N VAL A 55 -6.21 18.46 16.53
CA VAL A 55 -5.21 19.08 15.66
C VAL A 55 -4.55 20.28 16.34
N ARG A 56 -3.27 20.50 16.01
CA ARG A 56 -2.54 21.75 16.24
C ARG A 56 -2.08 22.35 14.92
N ALA A 57 -2.19 23.67 14.79
CA ALA A 57 -1.59 24.42 13.69
C ALA A 57 -0.70 25.53 14.26
N ILE A 58 0.55 25.63 13.79
CA ILE A 58 1.53 26.63 14.24
C ILE A 58 1.68 26.62 15.79
N GLY A 59 1.70 25.42 16.38
CA GLY A 59 1.82 25.21 17.82
C GLY A 59 0.55 25.46 18.65
N VAL A 60 -0.52 25.99 18.06
CA VAL A 60 -1.77 26.31 18.76
C VAL A 60 -2.80 25.19 18.57
N PRO A 61 -3.43 24.64 19.63
CA PRO A 61 -4.55 23.73 19.50
C PRO A 61 -5.71 24.41 18.77
N ILE A 62 -6.33 23.72 17.81
CA ILE A 62 -7.57 24.19 17.18
C ILE A 62 -8.74 23.65 18.00
N PRO A 63 -9.46 24.49 18.79
CA PRO A 63 -10.57 24.02 19.60
C PRO A 63 -11.73 23.57 18.70
N VAL A 64 -12.50 22.55 19.13
CA VAL A 64 -13.75 22.09 18.48
C VAL A 64 -13.57 21.43 17.09
N TYR A 65 -12.33 21.30 16.58
CA TYR A 65 -12.04 20.54 15.36
C TYR A 65 -11.42 19.18 15.69
N GLN A 66 -12.08 18.12 15.23
CA GLN A 66 -11.67 16.73 15.39
C GLN A 66 -11.70 16.05 14.02
N ILE A 67 -10.70 15.21 13.74
CA ILE A 67 -10.69 14.42 12.51
C ILE A 67 -11.53 13.17 12.74
N GLY A 68 -12.76 13.18 12.21
CA GLY A 68 -13.61 11.99 12.14
C GLY A 68 -13.12 11.07 11.03
N ASN A 69 -12.28 10.09 11.37
CA ASN A 69 -11.62 9.20 10.42
C ASN A 69 -12.16 7.77 10.42
N VAL A 70 -13.30 7.48 11.07
CA VAL A 70 -13.88 6.11 11.07
C VAL A 70 -14.98 5.98 10.03
N LEU A 71 -14.79 5.02 9.12
CA LEU A 71 -15.72 4.70 8.05
C LEU A 71 -16.51 3.41 8.34
N THR A 72 -17.59 3.22 7.59
CA THR A 72 -18.35 1.96 7.49
C THR A 72 -18.47 1.58 6.01
N LEU A 73 -18.98 0.38 5.71
CA LEU A 73 -19.25 -0.03 4.33
C LEU A 73 -20.13 0.97 3.56
N ASP A 74 -21.07 1.61 4.25
CA ASP A 74 -22.04 2.53 3.65
C ASP A 74 -21.47 3.94 3.46
N THR A 75 -20.41 4.30 4.21
CA THR A 75 -19.77 5.62 4.15
C THR A 75 -18.47 5.62 3.34
N LEU A 76 -18.09 4.53 2.67
CA LEU A 76 -16.88 4.48 1.85
C LEU A 76 -16.88 5.48 0.68
N GLY A 77 -18.07 5.91 0.23
CA GLY A 77 -18.21 6.70 -0.99
C GLY A 77 -17.89 5.90 -2.25
N LYS A 78 -17.71 6.61 -3.37
CA LYS A 78 -17.36 6.01 -4.67
C LYS A 78 -15.86 6.06 -4.88
N HIS A 79 -15.29 5.01 -5.47
CA HIS A 79 -13.89 5.06 -5.86
C HIS A 79 -13.70 5.94 -7.10
N ARG A 80 -12.68 6.80 -7.07
CA ARG A 80 -12.28 7.67 -8.16
C ARG A 80 -10.78 7.60 -8.37
N TYR A 81 -10.35 7.08 -9.51
CA TYR A 81 -8.94 7.07 -9.89
C TYR A 81 -8.28 8.45 -9.77
N ASN A 82 -7.13 8.51 -9.07
CA ASN A 82 -6.27 9.69 -8.95
C ASN A 82 -6.98 10.95 -8.40
N ASP A 83 -7.82 10.79 -7.38
CA ASP A 83 -8.54 11.89 -6.75
C ASP A 83 -7.71 12.58 -5.65
N SER A 84 -6.71 13.38 -6.04
CA SER A 84 -5.71 13.82 -5.07
C SER A 84 -5.23 15.29 -5.17
N ALA A 85 -5.61 16.06 -6.18
CA ALA A 85 -5.16 17.47 -6.28
C ALA A 85 -6.22 18.52 -5.86
N LEU A 86 -7.51 18.26 -6.06
CA LEU A 86 -8.61 19.12 -5.57
C LEU A 86 -9.36 18.50 -4.38
N GLY A 87 -9.04 17.25 -4.03
CA GLY A 87 -9.69 16.46 -2.98
C GLY A 87 -9.39 16.93 -1.57
N ALA A 88 -8.16 17.35 -1.26
CA ALA A 88 -7.79 17.82 0.08
C ALA A 88 -8.58 19.08 0.50
N VAL A 89 -8.75 20.04 -0.42
CA VAL A 89 -9.60 21.22 -0.18
C VAL A 89 -11.07 20.84 -0.13
N LYS A 90 -11.55 19.93 -0.99
CA LYS A 90 -12.94 19.42 -1.00
C LYS A 90 -13.31 18.64 0.27
N ASN A 91 -12.39 17.84 0.82
CA ASN A 91 -12.54 17.11 2.07
C ASN A 91 -12.68 18.09 3.25
N LEU A 92 -11.87 19.16 3.28
CA LEU A 92 -12.01 20.21 4.28
C LEU A 92 -13.36 20.95 4.24
N VAL A 93 -14.03 20.99 3.07
CA VAL A 93 -15.33 21.64 2.90
C VAL A 93 -16.52 20.67 2.75
N GLY A 94 -16.31 19.35 2.96
CA GLY A 94 -17.37 18.33 2.92
C GLY A 94 -18.03 18.11 1.56
N LEU A 95 -17.29 18.33 0.46
CA LEU A 95 -17.77 18.22 -0.93
C LEU A 95 -17.13 17.05 -1.70
N SER A 96 -16.56 16.08 -1.00
CA SER A 96 -16.01 14.87 -1.63
C SER A 96 -17.11 13.83 -1.85
N GLU A 97 -17.04 13.12 -2.98
CA GLU A 97 -17.85 11.92 -3.21
C GLU A 97 -17.11 10.64 -2.74
N GLU A 98 -15.84 10.78 -2.37
CA GLU A 98 -14.94 9.73 -1.90
C GLU A 98 -14.47 10.05 -0.47
N GLU A 99 -14.75 9.15 0.48
CA GLU A 99 -14.37 9.31 1.89
C GLU A 99 -13.15 8.45 2.21
N ASN A 100 -12.16 9.02 2.90
CA ASN A 100 -10.94 8.32 3.33
C ASN A 100 -10.89 8.25 4.87
N GLY A 101 -10.43 7.11 5.37
CA GLY A 101 -10.47 6.81 6.80
C GLY A 101 -10.18 5.35 7.09
N LEU A 102 -10.27 5.01 8.38
CA LEU A 102 -9.93 3.74 8.97
C LEU A 102 -11.19 2.90 9.21
N ILE A 103 -11.07 1.61 8.93
CA ILE A 103 -12.11 0.60 9.20
C ILE A 103 -11.48 -0.56 9.93
N TYR A 104 -12.11 -1.03 11.01
CA TYR A 104 -11.70 -2.28 11.65
C TYR A 104 -12.39 -3.49 10.99
N THR A 105 -11.61 -4.53 10.73
CA THR A 105 -12.06 -5.84 10.25
C THR A 105 -11.46 -6.94 11.12
N ARG A 106 -12.23 -7.99 11.42
CA ARG A 106 -11.74 -9.04 12.35
C ARG A 106 -10.62 -9.89 11.76
N ARG A 107 -10.59 -10.05 10.44
CA ARG A 107 -9.55 -10.85 9.75
C ARG A 107 -8.41 -10.02 9.20
N GLY A 108 -8.63 -8.73 8.89
CA GLY A 108 -7.63 -7.83 8.32
C GLY A 108 -7.07 -6.80 9.29
N GLY A 109 -7.53 -6.78 10.56
CA GLY A 109 -7.17 -5.71 11.49
C GLY A 109 -7.77 -4.37 11.06
N PHE A 110 -7.10 -3.28 11.42
CA PHE A 110 -7.41 -1.96 10.87
C PHE A 110 -6.97 -1.88 9.41
N ILE A 111 -7.79 -1.21 8.59
CA ILE A 111 -7.55 -0.99 7.17
C ILE A 111 -7.68 0.51 6.91
N ASP A 112 -6.66 1.12 6.33
CA ASP A 112 -6.72 2.47 5.78
C ASP A 112 -7.17 2.43 4.32
N ILE A 113 -8.32 3.05 4.05
CA ILE A 113 -8.93 3.09 2.72
C ILE A 113 -8.14 3.96 1.74
N ALA A 114 -7.44 5.00 2.21
CA ALA A 114 -6.58 5.82 1.34
C ALA A 114 -5.43 4.98 0.77
N HIS A 115 -4.71 4.27 1.64
CA HIS A 115 -3.62 3.36 1.27
C HIS A 115 -4.07 2.24 0.31
N VAL A 116 -5.25 1.66 0.56
CA VAL A 116 -5.86 0.67 -0.36
C VAL A 116 -6.08 1.28 -1.75
N ARG A 117 -6.63 2.50 -1.83
CA ARG A 117 -6.95 3.15 -3.10
C ARG A 117 -5.72 3.65 -3.84
N ASP A 118 -4.76 4.26 -3.15
CA ASP A 118 -3.54 4.80 -3.75
C ASP A 118 -2.67 3.69 -4.35
N THR A 119 -2.55 2.55 -3.65
CA THR A 119 -1.83 1.40 -4.20
C THR A 119 -2.60 0.73 -5.33
N ALA A 120 -3.94 0.70 -5.27
CA ALA A 120 -4.77 0.19 -6.36
C ALA A 120 -4.64 1.04 -7.63
N ASP A 121 -4.72 2.36 -7.51
CA ASP A 121 -4.56 3.30 -8.63
C ASP A 121 -3.18 3.19 -9.26
N ASN A 122 -2.12 3.10 -8.45
CA ASN A 122 -0.76 2.83 -8.95
C ASN A 122 -0.68 1.50 -9.70
N THR A 123 -1.35 0.46 -9.21
CA THR A 123 -1.41 -0.84 -9.89
C THR A 123 -2.07 -0.73 -11.26
N PHE A 124 -3.20 -0.02 -11.35
CA PHE A 124 -3.90 0.19 -12.62
C PHE A 124 -3.10 1.01 -13.61
N TYR A 125 -2.47 2.09 -13.13
CA TYR A 125 -1.56 2.90 -13.94
C TYR A 125 -0.40 2.09 -14.47
N LEU A 126 0.34 1.40 -13.61
CA LEU A 126 1.49 0.60 -14.03
C LEU A 126 1.09 -0.51 -14.99
N PHE A 127 -0.07 -1.14 -14.79
CA PHE A 127 -0.59 -2.12 -15.72
C PHE A 127 -0.82 -1.52 -17.12
N SER A 128 -1.44 -0.33 -17.20
CA SER A 128 -1.67 0.35 -18.47
C SER A 128 -0.38 0.73 -19.21
N ARG A 129 0.71 0.98 -18.47
CA ARG A 129 2.04 1.27 -19.03
C ARG A 129 2.83 0.01 -19.40
N ILE A 130 2.72 -1.04 -18.60
CA ILE A 130 3.52 -2.27 -18.74
C ILE A 130 2.94 -3.20 -19.80
N TYR A 131 1.63 -3.43 -19.80
CA TYR A 131 1.03 -4.45 -20.66
C TYR A 131 1.31 -4.25 -22.18
N PRO A 132 1.16 -3.05 -22.76
CA PRO A 132 1.43 -2.82 -24.18
C PRO A 132 2.91 -3.03 -24.58
N HIS A 133 3.83 -2.93 -23.61
CA HIS A 133 5.28 -2.99 -23.81
C HIS A 133 5.92 -4.19 -23.11
N LEU A 134 5.13 -5.17 -22.67
CA LEU A 134 5.64 -6.29 -21.87
C LEU A 134 6.74 -7.04 -22.63
N GLY A 135 7.89 -7.23 -21.99
CA GLY A 135 9.07 -7.84 -22.58
C GLY A 135 10.12 -6.85 -23.08
N GLN A 136 9.79 -5.56 -23.16
CA GLN A 136 10.73 -4.50 -23.54
C GLN A 136 11.39 -3.90 -22.30
N ALA A 137 12.66 -3.52 -22.42
CA ALA A 137 13.31 -2.71 -21.40
C ALA A 137 12.69 -1.31 -21.40
N GLY A 138 12.52 -0.72 -20.21
CA GLY A 138 11.84 0.56 -20.08
C GLY A 138 12.06 1.20 -18.72
N ARG A 139 11.68 2.47 -18.62
CA ARG A 139 11.74 3.26 -17.38
C ARG A 139 10.44 4.05 -17.23
N ILE A 140 9.87 4.04 -16.03
CA ILE A 140 8.74 4.88 -15.66
C ILE A 140 9.20 5.73 -14.47
N PHE A 141 9.09 7.05 -14.61
CA PHE A 141 9.49 8.01 -13.59
C PHE A 141 8.25 8.53 -12.86
N TYR A 142 8.44 8.82 -11.58
CA TYR A 142 7.47 9.50 -10.72
C TYR A 142 8.12 10.78 -10.16
N SER A 143 7.30 11.66 -9.60
CA SER A 143 7.77 12.79 -8.79
C SER A 143 8.73 12.34 -7.68
N GLU A 144 9.68 13.21 -7.32
CA GLU A 144 10.62 12.93 -6.25
C GLU A 144 9.92 12.77 -4.90
N GLU A 145 10.40 11.82 -4.11
CA GLU A 145 9.92 11.54 -2.77
C GLU A 145 11.12 11.08 -1.93
N LEU A 146 11.85 12.07 -1.39
CA LEU A 146 13.23 11.92 -0.87
C LEU A 146 14.18 11.19 -1.84
N GLY A 147 13.95 11.32 -3.14
CA GLY A 147 14.71 10.61 -4.16
C GLY A 147 13.95 10.45 -5.46
N ILE A 148 14.67 10.26 -6.55
CA ILE A 148 14.07 10.05 -7.86
C ILE A 148 13.55 8.60 -7.91
N ARG A 149 12.23 8.47 -7.87
CA ARG A 149 11.52 7.19 -8.00
C ARG A 149 11.50 6.76 -9.46
N ARG A 150 12.17 5.65 -9.76
CA ARG A 150 12.25 5.06 -11.10
C ARG A 150 11.87 3.59 -11.06
N ILE A 151 10.79 3.22 -11.74
CA ILE A 151 10.55 1.83 -12.08
C ILE A 151 11.45 1.45 -13.23
N GLN A 152 12.28 0.44 -13.03
CA GLN A 152 13.15 -0.14 -14.04
C GLN A 152 12.54 -1.45 -14.53
N LEU A 153 12.21 -1.52 -15.83
CA LEU A 153 11.73 -2.72 -16.50
C LEU A 153 12.87 -3.36 -17.31
N ASN A 154 13.00 -4.67 -17.23
CA ASN A 154 14.02 -5.44 -17.94
C ASN A 154 13.41 -6.13 -19.16
N ALA A 155 14.19 -6.20 -20.24
CA ALA A 155 13.77 -6.94 -21.42
C ALA A 155 13.75 -8.45 -21.14
N PHE A 156 12.74 -9.14 -21.66
CA PHE A 156 12.64 -10.60 -21.63
C PHE A 156 11.76 -11.09 -22.78
N MET A 157 11.75 -12.39 -23.06
CA MET A 157 10.85 -12.98 -24.05
C MET A 157 9.49 -13.31 -23.41
N PRO A 158 8.42 -12.54 -23.66
CA PRO A 158 7.11 -12.84 -23.09
C PRO A 158 6.50 -14.09 -23.72
N PRO A 159 5.63 -14.83 -23.00
CA PRO A 159 4.99 -16.03 -23.54
C PRO A 159 4.14 -15.71 -24.77
N ALA A 160 3.96 -16.66 -25.69
CA ALA A 160 3.17 -16.44 -26.91
C ALA A 160 1.69 -16.12 -26.61
N ALA A 161 1.12 -16.74 -25.58
CA ALA A 161 -0.27 -16.55 -25.19
C ALA A 161 -0.52 -15.16 -24.60
N LEU A 162 -1.40 -14.37 -25.23
CA LEU A 162 -1.73 -13.01 -24.78
C LEU A 162 -2.35 -12.97 -23.38
N SER A 163 -3.14 -13.99 -23.00
CA SER A 163 -3.71 -14.11 -21.65
C SER A 163 -2.64 -14.25 -20.57
N ARG A 164 -1.54 -14.98 -20.85
CA ARG A 164 -0.41 -15.08 -19.93
C ARG A 164 0.41 -13.80 -19.86
N ARG A 165 0.57 -13.08 -20.97
CA ARG A 165 1.15 -11.72 -20.94
C ARG A 165 0.35 -10.79 -20.04
N TYR A 166 -0.97 -10.81 -20.20
CA TYR A 166 -1.89 -9.99 -19.42
C TYR A 166 -1.78 -10.28 -17.92
N GLU A 167 -1.72 -11.57 -17.54
CA GLU A 167 -1.53 -11.99 -16.16
C GLU A 167 -0.19 -11.55 -15.59
N ILE A 168 0.92 -11.82 -16.29
CA ILE A 168 2.26 -11.39 -15.84
C ILE A 168 2.32 -9.87 -15.66
N ALA A 169 1.75 -9.11 -16.59
CA ALA A 169 1.72 -7.65 -16.51
C ALA A 169 0.92 -7.15 -15.30
N ALA A 170 -0.26 -7.75 -15.01
CA ALA A 170 -1.08 -7.37 -13.86
C ALA A 170 -0.34 -7.60 -12.53
N TRP A 171 0.28 -8.78 -12.38
CA TRP A 171 1.04 -9.10 -11.17
C TRP A 171 2.31 -8.28 -11.02
N LEU A 172 3.04 -8.04 -12.10
CA LEU A 172 4.21 -7.16 -12.09
C LEU A 172 3.80 -5.73 -11.68
N ALA A 173 2.70 -5.21 -12.22
CA ALA A 173 2.18 -3.90 -11.87
C ALA A 173 1.81 -3.80 -10.39
N GLY A 174 1.09 -4.78 -9.83
CA GLY A 174 0.72 -4.78 -8.42
C GLY A 174 1.92 -4.90 -7.48
N ARG A 175 2.94 -5.67 -7.87
CA ARG A 175 4.21 -5.74 -7.14
C ARG A 175 4.90 -4.38 -7.11
N LEU A 176 5.08 -3.75 -8.27
CA LEU A 176 5.74 -2.46 -8.39
C LEU A 176 4.98 -1.34 -7.66
N ALA A 177 3.65 -1.38 -7.67
CA ALA A 177 2.81 -0.48 -6.88
C ALA A 177 3.02 -0.66 -5.37
N TYR A 178 3.12 -1.90 -4.90
CA TYR A 178 3.44 -2.18 -3.49
C TYR A 178 4.87 -1.75 -3.13
N GLU A 179 5.83 -1.85 -4.05
CA GLU A 179 7.19 -1.30 -3.86
C GLU A 179 7.18 0.23 -3.75
N LEU A 180 6.34 0.93 -4.52
CA LEU A 180 6.14 2.38 -4.37
C LEU A 180 5.54 2.73 -3.01
N ALA A 181 4.52 1.99 -2.56
CA ALA A 181 3.90 2.22 -1.26
C ALA A 181 4.87 1.94 -0.09
N GLN A 182 5.67 0.89 -0.18
CA GLN A 182 6.75 0.64 0.79
C GLN A 182 7.76 1.78 0.85
N TRP A 183 8.10 2.36 -0.30
CA TRP A 183 8.98 3.52 -0.33
C TRP A 183 8.35 4.75 0.34
N HIS A 184 7.04 4.96 0.16
CA HIS A 184 6.32 6.05 0.81
C HIS A 184 6.48 6.03 2.33
N GLU A 185 6.32 4.87 2.97
CA GLU A 185 6.53 4.72 4.42
C GLU A 185 7.95 5.10 4.85
N ILE A 186 8.96 4.64 4.09
CA ILE A 186 10.36 4.98 4.35
C ILE A 186 10.57 6.48 4.17
N ALA A 187 10.01 7.06 3.12
CA ALA A 187 10.20 8.46 2.81
C ALA A 187 9.58 9.36 3.87
N GLN A 188 8.33 9.11 4.27
CA GLN A 188 7.65 9.85 5.33
C GLN A 188 8.42 9.81 6.65
N TRP A 189 8.94 8.64 7.04
CA TRP A 189 9.73 8.53 8.26
C TRP A 189 11.03 9.34 8.20
N ASN A 190 11.65 9.42 7.01
CA ASN A 190 12.86 10.21 6.78
C ASN A 190 12.54 11.67 6.42
N GLY A 191 11.37 12.20 6.80
CA GLY A 191 11.06 13.62 6.72
C GLY A 191 10.50 14.10 5.38
N PHE A 192 9.98 13.20 4.53
CA PHE A 192 9.18 13.60 3.37
C PHE A 192 7.97 14.42 3.79
N GLN A 193 7.61 15.41 2.98
CA GLN A 193 6.47 16.29 3.18
C GLN A 193 5.81 16.55 1.82
N SER A 194 4.58 16.07 1.62
CA SER A 194 3.76 16.44 0.45
C SER A 194 3.31 17.91 0.51
N VAL A 195 3.13 18.44 1.73
CA VAL A 195 2.84 19.85 1.99
C VAL A 195 4.00 20.43 2.81
N PRO A 196 4.81 21.35 2.25
CA PRO A 196 5.94 21.93 2.95
C PRO A 196 5.55 22.51 4.32
N GLY A 197 6.29 22.12 5.35
CA GLY A 197 6.05 22.52 6.74
C GLY A 197 5.11 21.62 7.54
N PHE A 198 4.48 20.61 6.93
CA PHE A 198 3.68 19.60 7.61
C PHE A 198 4.40 18.26 7.57
N SER A 199 4.86 17.80 8.74
CA SER A 199 5.50 16.49 8.87
C SER A 199 4.48 15.36 8.68
N GLU A 200 4.87 14.36 7.89
CA GLU A 200 4.12 13.11 7.69
C GLU A 200 4.66 11.95 8.53
N GLU A 201 5.67 12.19 9.38
CA GLU A 201 6.26 11.15 10.25
C GLU A 201 5.21 10.51 11.18
N ILE A 202 4.09 11.19 11.46
CA ILE A 202 2.98 10.64 12.24
C ILE A 202 2.34 9.41 11.57
N SER A 203 2.32 9.35 10.24
CA SER A 203 1.71 8.26 9.47
C SER A 203 2.71 7.18 9.05
N ALA A 204 4.01 7.45 9.04
CA ALA A 204 5.00 6.51 8.51
C ALA A 204 5.08 5.14 9.22
N PHE A 205 4.84 4.02 8.54
CA PHE A 205 4.82 2.69 9.17
C PHE A 205 3.72 2.55 10.25
N SER A 206 2.56 3.19 10.09
CA SER A 206 1.40 2.92 10.96
C SER A 206 1.02 1.44 10.87
N PRO A 207 0.42 0.86 11.92
CA PRO A 207 0.28 -0.60 12.03
C PRO A 207 -0.57 -1.22 10.91
N GLU A 208 -1.40 -0.45 10.23
CA GLU A 208 -2.29 -0.85 9.14
C GLU A 208 -1.71 -0.66 7.74
N ASP A 209 -0.74 0.23 7.55
CA ASP A 209 -0.45 0.83 6.23
C ASP A 209 -0.01 -0.22 5.22
N LEU A 210 1.08 -0.94 5.50
CA LEU A 210 1.62 -1.93 4.58
C LEU A 210 0.65 -3.09 4.29
N TYR A 211 -0.26 -3.42 5.22
CA TYR A 211 -1.31 -4.43 4.95
C TYR A 211 -2.39 -3.85 4.02
N SER A 212 -2.78 -2.60 4.26
CA SER A 212 -3.74 -1.84 3.44
C SER A 212 -3.22 -1.61 2.03
N ASN A 213 -1.94 -1.24 1.89
CA ASN A 213 -1.23 -1.11 0.62
C ASN A 213 -1.23 -2.44 -0.16
N LEU A 214 -0.84 -3.54 0.49
CA LEU A 214 -0.84 -4.86 -0.14
C LEU A 214 -2.26 -5.32 -0.55
N LEU A 215 -3.27 -5.01 0.27
CA LEU A 215 -4.68 -5.25 -0.03
C LEU A 215 -5.11 -4.48 -1.30
N GLY A 216 -4.72 -3.21 -1.42
CA GLY A 216 -4.94 -2.37 -2.60
C GLY A 216 -4.36 -2.98 -3.88
N ALA A 217 -3.09 -3.38 -3.85
CA ALA A 217 -2.44 -4.06 -4.98
C ALA A 217 -3.20 -5.33 -5.39
N ARG A 218 -3.56 -6.18 -4.42
CA ARG A 218 -4.27 -7.45 -4.68
C ARG A 218 -5.68 -7.22 -5.25
N LEU A 219 -6.39 -6.22 -4.75
CA LEU A 219 -7.70 -5.81 -5.27
C LEU A 219 -7.61 -5.35 -6.72
N ALA A 220 -6.69 -4.44 -7.04
CA ALA A 220 -6.52 -3.93 -8.40
C ALA A 220 -6.09 -5.04 -9.37
N ILE A 221 -5.17 -5.93 -8.98
CA ILE A 221 -4.83 -7.13 -9.77
C ILE A 221 -6.10 -7.93 -10.08
N SER A 222 -6.94 -8.18 -9.07
CA SER A 222 -8.19 -8.92 -9.27
C SER A 222 -9.11 -8.19 -10.26
N VAL A 223 -9.36 -6.90 -10.08
CA VAL A 223 -10.20 -6.07 -10.95
C VAL A 223 -9.71 -6.09 -12.41
N ILE A 224 -8.40 -5.94 -12.61
CA ILE A 224 -7.75 -5.98 -13.92
C ILE A 224 -7.93 -7.34 -14.59
N LEU A 225 -7.69 -8.44 -13.85
CA LEU A 225 -7.81 -9.81 -14.37
C LEU A 225 -9.26 -10.21 -14.68
N HIS A 226 -10.24 -9.58 -14.02
CA HIS A 226 -11.66 -9.72 -14.37
C HIS A 226 -12.06 -8.86 -15.59
N GLY A 227 -11.14 -8.03 -16.11
CA GLY A 227 -11.30 -7.36 -17.38
C GLY A 227 -11.72 -5.89 -17.32
N HIS A 228 -11.64 -5.27 -16.14
CA HIS A 228 -12.11 -3.91 -15.90
C HIS A 228 -11.02 -2.84 -16.08
N ALA A 229 -10.05 -3.08 -16.97
CA ALA A 229 -8.93 -2.17 -17.24
C ALA A 229 -9.12 -1.33 -18.52
N GLY A 230 -10.28 -1.45 -19.18
CA GLY A 230 -10.53 -0.84 -20.49
C GLY A 230 -10.84 0.65 -20.46
N SER A 231 -11.31 1.17 -19.32
CA SER A 231 -11.58 2.59 -19.10
C SER A 231 -11.50 2.93 -17.61
N VAL A 232 -11.34 4.22 -17.30
CA VAL A 232 -11.33 4.72 -15.91
C VAL A 232 -12.68 4.47 -15.22
N ASP A 233 -13.79 4.68 -15.92
CA ASP A 233 -15.14 4.51 -15.33
C ASP A 233 -15.46 3.05 -14.99
N ASP A 234 -15.06 2.11 -15.85
CA ASP A 234 -15.22 0.67 -15.60
C ASP A 234 -14.32 0.21 -14.44
N TYR A 235 -13.07 0.67 -14.42
CA TYR A 235 -12.15 0.42 -13.31
C TYR A 235 -12.71 0.95 -11.97
N ASN A 236 -13.18 2.20 -11.97
CA ASN A 236 -13.72 2.85 -10.77
C ASN A 236 -14.88 2.05 -10.16
N GLN A 237 -15.87 1.68 -10.98
CA GLN A 237 -17.02 0.90 -10.55
C GLN A 237 -16.63 -0.49 -10.05
N ALA A 238 -15.73 -1.16 -10.76
CA ALA A 238 -15.28 -2.51 -10.39
C ALA A 238 -14.46 -2.52 -9.11
N MET A 239 -13.57 -1.54 -8.91
CA MET A 239 -12.77 -1.38 -7.71
C MET A 239 -13.63 -1.04 -6.49
N GLU A 240 -14.63 -0.17 -6.64
CA GLU A 240 -15.60 0.11 -5.57
C GLU A 240 -16.33 -1.18 -5.12
N ALA A 241 -16.86 -1.94 -6.07
CA ALA A 241 -17.56 -3.19 -5.78
C ALA A 241 -16.62 -4.25 -5.17
N ALA A 242 -15.40 -4.36 -5.67
CA ALA A 242 -14.40 -5.29 -5.16
C ALA A 242 -13.99 -4.97 -3.72
N LEU A 243 -13.75 -3.69 -3.40
CA LEU A 243 -13.40 -3.24 -2.06
C LEU A 243 -14.50 -3.58 -1.04
N LYS A 244 -15.75 -3.23 -1.33
CA LYS A 244 -16.90 -3.56 -0.47
C LYS A 244 -16.99 -5.07 -0.21
N LYS A 245 -16.86 -5.88 -1.27
CA LYS A 245 -16.91 -7.34 -1.18
C LYS A 245 -15.78 -7.92 -0.32
N VAL A 246 -14.56 -7.38 -0.44
CA VAL A 246 -13.42 -7.85 0.35
C VAL A 246 -13.55 -7.44 1.81
N LEU A 247 -13.99 -6.22 2.11
CA LEU A 247 -14.22 -5.80 3.50
C LEU A 247 -15.27 -6.69 4.20
N VAL A 248 -16.34 -7.08 3.50
CA VAL A 248 -17.31 -8.08 4.01
C VAL A 248 -16.63 -9.41 4.31
N LYS A 249 -15.80 -9.94 3.39
CA LYS A 249 -15.07 -11.19 3.60
C LYS A 249 -14.04 -11.10 4.73
N LEU A 250 -13.45 -9.92 4.96
CA LEU A 250 -12.56 -9.65 6.09
C LEU A 250 -13.33 -9.49 7.42
N MET A 251 -14.66 -9.61 7.40
CA MET A 251 -15.53 -9.45 8.55
C MET A 251 -15.43 -8.03 9.13
N VAL A 252 -15.63 -7.03 8.28
CA VAL A 252 -15.77 -5.63 8.68
C VAL A 252 -16.72 -5.47 9.86
N ALA A 253 -16.28 -4.67 10.83
CA ALA A 253 -17.02 -4.39 12.04
C ALA A 253 -17.93 -3.17 11.85
N PRO A 254 -19.03 -3.05 12.63
CA PRO A 254 -19.80 -1.81 12.69
C PRO A 254 -18.95 -0.66 13.24
N ARG A 255 -19.37 0.58 12.97
CA ARG A 255 -18.66 1.79 13.41
C ARG A 255 -18.29 1.78 14.89
N SER A 256 -19.27 1.47 15.75
CA SER A 256 -19.12 1.44 17.20
C SER A 256 -18.05 0.47 17.68
N GLU A 257 -17.83 -0.63 16.96
CA GLU A 257 -16.78 -1.60 17.28
C GLU A 257 -15.41 -1.08 16.83
N THR A 258 -15.30 -0.46 15.64
CA THR A 258 -14.06 0.22 15.22
C THR A 258 -13.65 1.28 16.25
N GLU A 259 -14.57 2.15 16.64
CA GLU A 259 -14.34 3.17 17.68
C GLU A 259 -13.98 2.53 19.03
N SER A 260 -14.64 1.42 19.40
CA SER A 260 -14.30 0.69 20.62
C SER A 260 -12.91 0.06 20.55
N MET A 261 -12.46 -0.40 19.39
CA MET A 261 -11.12 -0.96 19.25
C MET A 261 -10.07 0.14 19.40
N PHE A 262 -10.27 1.32 18.79
CA PHE A 262 -9.39 2.46 19.04
C PHE A 262 -9.32 2.84 20.53
N ARG A 263 -10.46 2.96 21.21
CA ARG A 263 -10.47 3.26 22.66
C ARG A 263 -9.71 2.25 23.51
N LYS A 264 -9.75 0.96 23.15
CA LYS A 264 -9.02 -0.10 23.87
C LYS A 264 -7.50 -0.08 23.61
N LEU A 265 -7.09 0.55 22.51
CA LEU A 265 -5.69 0.65 22.10
C LEU A 265 -5.07 2.02 22.41
N ASP A 266 -5.86 2.95 22.96
CA ASP A 266 -5.37 4.24 23.43
C ASP A 266 -4.39 4.03 24.60
N GLY A 267 -3.26 4.72 24.55
CA GLY A 267 -2.10 4.55 25.43
C GLY A 267 -1.14 3.43 25.04
N ASP A 268 -1.50 2.53 24.11
CA ASP A 268 -0.63 1.41 23.65
C ASP A 268 -0.26 1.55 22.18
N TRP A 269 -1.24 1.70 21.29
CA TRP A 269 -0.98 1.87 19.85
C TRP A 269 -1.01 3.31 19.39
N TRP A 270 -1.78 4.14 20.09
CA TRP A 270 -1.88 5.57 19.82
C TRP A 270 -2.16 6.32 21.12
N ASN A 271 -2.06 7.64 21.13
CA ASN A 271 -2.20 8.45 22.32
C ASN A 271 -3.14 9.63 22.11
N SER A 272 -4.34 9.54 22.68
CA SER A 272 -5.40 10.57 22.57
C SER A 272 -5.06 11.91 23.23
N GLN A 273 -4.02 11.96 24.08
CA GLN A 273 -3.53 13.21 24.70
C GLN A 273 -2.59 13.99 23.78
N ARG A 274 -2.06 13.35 22.73
CA ARG A 274 -1.25 14.00 21.70
C ARG A 274 -2.13 14.52 20.57
N ARG A 275 -1.57 15.38 19.74
CA ARG A 275 -2.30 16.08 18.67
C ARG A 275 -1.55 15.97 17.37
N VAL A 276 -2.25 15.87 16.27
CA VAL A 276 -1.65 15.95 14.93
C VAL A 276 -0.92 17.29 14.80
N PRO A 277 0.33 17.35 14.31
CA PRO A 277 1.11 16.25 13.67
C PRO A 277 2.19 15.62 14.58
N ASP A 278 2.00 15.51 15.89
CA ASP A 278 2.97 14.85 16.79
C ASP A 278 3.18 13.38 16.36
N LYS A 279 4.42 13.05 15.96
CA LYS A 279 4.83 11.71 15.53
C LYS A 279 4.38 10.61 16.47
N PHE A 280 4.57 10.80 17.79
CA PHE A 280 4.28 9.77 18.78
C PHE A 280 2.83 9.82 19.27
N LEU A 281 1.95 10.51 18.55
CA LEU A 281 0.51 10.20 18.59
C LEU A 281 0.30 8.74 18.17
N VAL A 282 1.04 8.25 17.17
CA VAL A 282 1.07 6.83 16.80
C VAL A 282 2.27 6.18 17.49
N LEU A 283 1.98 5.29 18.45
CA LEU A 283 2.94 4.62 19.32
C LEU A 283 3.36 3.26 18.76
N LYS A 284 2.40 2.47 18.26
CA LYS A 284 2.66 1.18 17.61
C LYS A 284 2.96 1.43 16.14
N ARG A 285 4.07 0.91 15.66
CA ARG A 285 4.47 0.93 14.25
C ARG A 285 4.68 -0.49 13.74
N ASN A 286 4.63 -0.70 12.43
CA ASN A 286 4.93 -1.98 11.80
C ASN A 286 5.95 -1.81 10.66
N TYR A 287 7.19 -2.19 10.94
CA TYR A 287 8.35 -2.06 10.03
C TYR A 287 8.60 -3.29 9.14
N ASP A 288 7.71 -4.28 9.12
CA ASP A 288 7.86 -5.47 8.28
C ASP A 288 7.51 -5.16 6.81
N MET A 289 8.53 -5.10 5.96
CA MET A 289 8.42 -4.77 4.53
C MET A 289 8.07 -5.98 3.64
N SER A 290 7.76 -7.14 4.23
CA SER A 290 7.41 -8.35 3.49
C SER A 290 6.19 -8.16 2.57
N ASP A 291 6.22 -8.83 1.41
CA ASP A 291 5.07 -8.98 0.51
C ASP A 291 4.24 -10.25 0.77
N ASP A 292 4.60 -11.03 1.80
CA ASP A 292 3.80 -12.09 2.44
C ASP A 292 3.58 -11.71 3.91
N ARG A 293 2.39 -11.19 4.24
CA ARG A 293 2.13 -10.65 5.57
C ARG A 293 0.73 -10.91 6.10
N LEU A 294 0.67 -11.00 7.42
CA LEU A 294 -0.56 -10.93 8.21
C LEU A 294 -0.80 -9.46 8.61
N PRO A 295 -2.05 -9.07 8.92
CA PRO A 295 -2.29 -7.77 9.52
C PRO A 295 -1.62 -7.68 10.89
N THR A 296 -1.35 -6.46 11.36
CA THR A 296 -0.82 -6.26 12.72
C THR A 296 -1.78 -6.87 13.74
N PRO A 297 -1.34 -7.82 14.58
CA PRO A 297 -2.22 -8.52 15.50
C PRO A 297 -2.81 -7.59 16.55
N VAL A 298 -4.14 -7.43 16.57
CA VAL A 298 -4.84 -6.68 17.62
C VAL A 298 -4.97 -7.57 18.87
N PRO A 299 -4.49 -7.15 20.08
CA PRO A 299 -4.29 -8.04 21.23
C PRO A 299 -5.49 -8.87 21.70
N PHE A 300 -6.71 -8.37 21.50
CA PHE A 300 -7.97 -9.01 21.94
C PHE A 300 -8.78 -9.62 20.78
N GLU A 301 -8.32 -9.51 19.54
CA GLU A 301 -8.93 -10.23 18.41
C GLU A 301 -8.47 -11.69 18.43
N ARG A 302 -9.37 -12.60 18.09
CA ARG A 302 -9.15 -14.06 18.12
C ARG A 302 -9.53 -14.74 16.81
N THR A 303 -10.20 -14.04 15.92
CA THR A 303 -10.52 -14.49 14.58
C THR A 303 -9.22 -14.76 13.82
N THR A 304 -9.16 -15.88 13.10
CA THR A 304 -7.99 -16.22 12.29
C THR A 304 -7.70 -15.10 11.29
N PRO A 305 -6.52 -14.46 11.38
CA PRO A 305 -6.18 -13.34 10.51
C PRO A 305 -6.00 -13.83 9.06
N TRP A 306 -6.20 -12.92 8.12
CA TRP A 306 -6.09 -13.20 6.71
C TRP A 306 -4.71 -12.81 6.18
N ARG A 307 -3.97 -13.79 5.65
CA ARG A 307 -2.66 -13.57 5.03
C ARG A 307 -2.82 -13.05 3.60
N LEU A 308 -2.11 -11.98 3.28
CA LEU A 308 -1.99 -11.46 1.92
C LEU A 308 -0.59 -11.75 1.40
N THR A 309 -0.50 -12.15 0.13
CA THR A 309 0.78 -12.44 -0.52
C THR A 309 0.82 -11.91 -1.95
N LEU A 310 1.99 -11.45 -2.39
CA LEU A 310 2.33 -11.34 -3.81
C LEU A 310 3.23 -12.52 -4.21
N PRO A 311 2.96 -13.19 -5.34
CA PRO A 311 3.79 -14.30 -5.79
C PRO A 311 5.15 -13.79 -6.30
N GLN A 312 6.23 -14.47 -5.92
CA GLN A 312 7.56 -14.19 -6.47
C GLN A 312 7.67 -14.60 -7.95
N THR A 313 6.86 -15.59 -8.37
CA THR A 313 6.85 -16.11 -9.75
C THR A 313 5.45 -16.22 -10.31
N VAL A 314 5.28 -15.88 -11.59
CA VAL A 314 4.02 -16.01 -12.32
C VAL A 314 4.31 -16.61 -13.69
N GLY A 315 3.67 -17.75 -14.01
CA GLY A 315 3.86 -18.42 -15.29
C GLY A 315 5.31 -18.85 -15.57
N GLY A 316 6.11 -19.10 -14.52
CA GLY A 316 7.54 -19.44 -14.62
C GLY A 316 8.48 -18.23 -14.69
N PHE A 317 7.96 -17.01 -14.70
CA PHE A 317 8.77 -15.78 -14.69
C PHE A 317 8.92 -15.23 -13.28
N SER A 318 10.14 -14.89 -12.88
CA SER A 318 10.43 -14.20 -11.62
C SER A 318 10.07 -12.71 -11.74
N LEU A 319 9.07 -12.23 -10.99
CA LEU A 319 8.61 -10.84 -11.10
C LEU A 319 9.72 -9.82 -10.76
N PRO A 320 10.53 -10.00 -9.69
CA PRO A 320 11.67 -9.11 -9.42
C PRO A 320 12.69 -9.03 -10.56
N ALA A 321 12.82 -10.10 -11.35
CA ALA A 321 13.72 -10.09 -12.51
C ALA A 321 13.15 -9.31 -13.70
N LEU A 322 11.82 -9.18 -13.80
CA LEU A 322 11.15 -8.44 -14.87
C LEU A 322 11.17 -6.93 -14.62
N GLY A 323 11.12 -6.50 -13.37
CA GLY A 323 11.24 -5.11 -13.01
C GLY A 323 11.20 -4.87 -11.50
N GLN A 324 11.68 -3.70 -11.10
CA GLN A 324 11.73 -3.26 -9.71
C GLN A 324 11.68 -1.74 -9.61
N LEU A 325 11.26 -1.23 -8.47
CA LEU A 325 11.49 0.16 -8.08
C LEU A 325 12.99 0.41 -7.82
N GLN A 326 13.47 1.58 -8.20
CA GLN A 326 14.79 2.09 -7.87
C GLN A 326 14.67 3.52 -7.39
N ILE A 327 15.35 3.84 -6.30
CA ILE A 327 15.40 5.20 -5.76
C ILE A 327 16.80 5.75 -5.99
N HIS A 328 16.90 6.65 -6.96
CA HIS A 328 18.16 7.31 -7.28
C HIS A 328 18.34 8.55 -6.39
N PRO A 329 19.58 8.97 -6.09
CA PRO A 329 19.85 10.23 -5.42
C PRO A 329 19.07 11.39 -6.07
N GLY A 330 18.31 12.11 -5.24
CA GLY A 330 17.54 13.29 -5.62
C GLY A 330 18.02 14.54 -4.88
N GLN A 331 17.24 15.61 -4.92
CA GLN A 331 17.60 16.88 -4.26
C GLN A 331 17.32 16.89 -2.75
N ASP A 332 16.39 16.04 -2.29
CA ASP A 332 15.82 16.10 -0.94
C ASP A 332 16.20 14.90 -0.04
N MET A 333 17.32 14.21 -0.28
CA MET A 333 17.78 13.04 0.53
C MET A 333 18.42 13.38 1.88
N GLN A 334 18.14 14.54 2.49
CA GLN A 334 18.96 15.06 3.61
C GLN A 334 18.95 14.18 4.86
N MET A 335 17.83 13.51 5.12
CA MET A 335 17.60 12.69 6.33
C MET A 335 17.72 11.18 6.06
N LEU A 336 18.06 10.79 4.83
CA LEU A 336 18.27 9.41 4.42
C LEU A 336 19.73 9.21 4.00
N PRO A 337 20.40 8.10 4.34
CA PRO A 337 21.74 7.82 3.82
C PRO A 337 21.72 7.82 2.29
N VAL A 338 22.65 8.52 1.64
CA VAL A 338 22.72 8.54 0.18
C VAL A 338 23.30 7.20 -0.30
N PRO A 339 22.61 6.45 -1.20
CA PRO A 339 23.14 5.21 -1.72
C PRO A 339 24.26 5.48 -2.74
N GLU A 340 25.20 4.55 -2.92
CA GLU A 340 26.26 4.67 -3.93
C GLU A 340 25.71 4.79 -5.36
N THR A 341 24.58 4.12 -5.63
CA THR A 341 23.92 4.16 -6.94
C THR A 341 22.42 4.43 -6.79
N PHE A 342 21.68 3.52 -6.17
CA PHE A 342 20.26 3.65 -5.88
C PHE A 342 19.85 2.64 -4.80
N TYR A 343 18.72 2.88 -4.14
CA TYR A 343 18.06 1.86 -3.33
C TYR A 343 17.21 0.93 -4.20
N THR A 344 17.11 -0.32 -3.76
CA THR A 344 16.23 -1.37 -4.31
C THR A 344 15.34 -1.93 -3.20
N PRO A 345 14.22 -2.60 -3.53
CA PRO A 345 13.35 -3.24 -2.55
C PRO A 345 14.07 -4.18 -1.58
N GLY A 346 15.14 -4.85 -2.04
CA GLY A 346 15.97 -5.72 -1.19
C GLY A 346 16.67 -4.99 -0.04
N GLN A 347 16.74 -3.66 -0.06
CA GLN A 347 17.33 -2.83 0.99
C GLN A 347 16.28 -2.21 1.91
N PHE A 348 14.99 -2.25 1.57
CA PHE A 348 13.93 -1.53 2.30
C PHE A 348 13.78 -1.98 3.75
N GLN A 349 13.87 -3.30 4.01
CA GLN A 349 13.82 -3.81 5.39
C GLN A 349 14.94 -3.20 6.25
N GLY A 350 16.16 -3.11 5.73
CA GLY A 350 17.27 -2.50 6.46
C GLY A 350 17.09 -1.00 6.74
N LEU A 351 16.31 -0.29 5.90
CA LEU A 351 15.90 1.10 6.17
C LEU A 351 14.84 1.15 7.28
N ALA A 352 13.84 0.28 7.22
CA ALA A 352 12.77 0.17 8.22
C ALA A 352 13.31 -0.26 9.60
N ASP A 353 14.26 -1.19 9.66
CA ASP A 353 14.91 -1.61 10.92
C ASP A 353 15.69 -0.46 11.57
N ARG A 354 16.25 0.46 10.77
CA ARG A 354 16.90 1.67 11.30
C ARG A 354 15.88 2.64 11.87
N ALA A 355 14.75 2.80 11.19
CA ALA A 355 13.63 3.60 11.68
C ALA A 355 13.11 3.06 13.02
N GLU A 356 12.91 1.75 13.14
CA GLU A 356 12.48 1.08 14.37
C GLU A 356 13.41 1.38 15.56
N ARG A 357 14.72 1.18 15.40
CA ARG A 357 15.70 1.46 16.47
C ARG A 357 15.72 2.93 16.88
N ALA A 358 15.57 3.83 15.91
CA ALA A 358 15.54 5.25 16.18
C ALA A 358 14.28 5.65 16.95
N ASP A 359 13.11 5.09 16.59
CA ASP A 359 11.85 5.32 17.30
C ASP A 359 11.89 4.79 18.73
N GLN A 360 12.44 3.59 18.95
CA GLN A 360 12.69 3.05 20.31
C GLN A 360 13.55 4.00 21.14
N THR A 361 14.66 4.48 20.57
CA THR A 361 15.56 5.42 21.25
C THR A 361 14.89 6.76 21.55
N GLN A 362 14.05 7.27 20.64
CA GLN A 362 13.33 8.53 20.82
C GLN A 362 12.25 8.41 21.91
N LEU A 363 11.49 7.30 21.94
CA LEU A 363 10.48 7.04 22.97
C LEU A 363 11.11 6.93 24.36
N GLU A 364 12.21 6.18 24.52
CA GLU A 364 12.94 6.06 25.80
C GLU A 364 13.43 7.41 26.35
N ARG A 365 13.69 8.39 25.47
CA ARG A 365 14.10 9.74 25.88
C ARG A 365 12.93 10.62 26.27
N ILE A 366 11.73 10.36 25.76
CA ILE A 366 10.52 11.12 26.09
C ILE A 366 9.91 10.62 27.41
N GLU A 367 10.09 9.34 27.73
CA GLU A 367 9.60 8.73 28.97
C GLU A 367 10.50 8.97 30.20
N LYS A 368 11.73 9.45 29.99
CA LYS A 368 12.65 9.92 31.03
C LYS A 368 12.44 11.40 31.30
#